data_AF-A0A0G1KEH3-F1
#
_entry.id   AF-A0A0G1KEH3-F1
#
_cell.length_a   1.000
_cell.length_b   1.000
_cell.length_c   1.000
_cell.angle_alpha   90.00
_cell.angle_beta   90.00
_cell.angle_gamma   90.00
#
_symmetry.space_group_name_H-M   'P 1'
#
loop_
_entity.id
_entity.type
_entity.pdbx_description
1 polymer ?
#
loop_
_entity_poly.entity_id
_entity_poly.type
_entity_poly.pdbx_seq_one_letter_code
_entity_poly.pdbx_strand_id
1 'polypeptide(L)'
;MTQEEDFYWLQLAVEDFTRRVWQRELSKFALDHEIGMPEETFIYSDYYIVINRTTEERISVSLIQQLPSEPVMVSLFYFIDYPQIPPEILHWNISESVEMLDDITELWTENLFVRKY
;
A
#
# COMPACT_ATOMS: atom_id res chain seq x y z
N MET A 1 12.40 0.62 22.66
CA MET A 1 12.45 -0.07 21.37
C MET A 1 13.69 0.40 20.63
N THR A 2 14.36 -0.52 19.96
CA THR A 2 15.47 -0.20 19.06
C THR A 2 14.94 0.08 17.66
N GLN A 3 15.70 0.81 16.84
CA GLN A 3 15.35 1.08 15.44
C GLN A 3 15.18 -0.20 14.60
N GLU A 4 15.89 -1.28 14.97
CA GLU A 4 15.77 -2.60 14.33
C GLU A 4 14.45 -3.30 14.67
N GLU A 5 13.98 -3.17 15.92
CA GLU A 5 12.67 -3.71 16.34
C GLU A 5 11.52 -2.96 15.64
N ASP A 6 11.61 -1.64 15.52
CA ASP A 6 10.57 -0.84 14.85
C ASP A 6 10.47 -1.23 13.36
N PHE A 7 11.61 -1.34 12.67
CA PHE A 7 11.61 -1.71 11.25
C PHE A 7 11.12 -3.15 11.03
N TYR A 8 11.38 -4.06 11.97
CA TYR A 8 10.84 -5.42 11.92
C TYR A 8 9.30 -5.42 11.92
N TRP A 9 8.66 -4.62 12.77
CA TRP A 9 7.19 -4.51 12.79
C TRP A 9 6.63 -3.93 11.49
N LEU A 10 7.31 -2.93 10.92
CA LEU A 10 6.93 -2.39 9.61
C LEU A 10 6.99 -3.46 8.51
N GLN A 11 8.04 -4.27 8.49
CA GLN A 11 8.16 -5.36 7.52
C GLN A 11 7.03 -6.37 7.66
N LEU A 12 6.68 -6.77 8.89
CA LEU A 12 5.56 -7.69 9.12
C LEU A 12 4.22 -7.12 8.65
N ALA A 13 3.93 -5.85 8.95
CA ALA A 13 2.71 -5.19 8.49
C ALA A 13 2.63 -5.11 6.95
N VAL A 14 3.76 -4.78 6.31
CA VAL A 14 3.86 -4.79 4.84
C VAL A 14 3.71 -6.20 4.27
N GLU A 15 4.26 -7.23 4.91
CA GLU A 15 4.08 -8.62 4.49
C GLU A 15 2.62 -9.06 4.57
N ASP A 16 1.90 -8.69 5.63
CA ASP A 16 0.48 -9.04 5.78
C ASP A 16 -0.39 -8.32 4.74
N PHE A 17 -0.20 -7.01 4.55
CA PHE A 17 -0.82 -6.25 3.46
C PHE A 17 -0.52 -6.89 2.10
N THR A 18 0.75 -7.23 1.86
CA THR A 18 1.20 -7.82 0.60
C THR A 18 0.45 -9.12 0.31
N ARG A 19 0.34 -9.99 1.30
CA ARG A 19 -0.30 -11.31 1.16
C ARG A 19 -1.82 -11.21 1.04
N ARG A 20 -2.46 -10.39 1.87
CA ARG A 20 -3.93 -10.35 1.99
C ARG A 20 -4.59 -9.44 0.95
N VAL A 21 -3.93 -8.36 0.57
CA VAL A 21 -4.47 -7.32 -0.30
C VAL A 21 -3.80 -7.36 -1.67
N TRP A 22 -2.47 -7.16 -1.71
CA TRP A 22 -1.76 -7.04 -2.99
C TRP A 22 -1.81 -8.30 -3.85
N GLN A 23 -1.28 -9.42 -3.36
CA GLN A 23 -1.21 -10.67 -4.12
C GLN A 23 -2.60 -11.23 -4.47
N ARG A 24 -3.58 -10.99 -3.60
CA ARG A 24 -4.93 -11.52 -3.78
C ARG A 24 -5.72 -10.74 -4.83
N GLU A 25 -5.63 -9.42 -4.81
CA GLU A 25 -6.55 -8.54 -5.53
C GLU A 25 -5.83 -7.44 -6.30
N LEU A 26 -5.05 -6.59 -5.63
CA LEU A 26 -4.49 -5.38 -6.28
C LEU A 26 -3.49 -5.68 -7.40
N SER A 27 -2.68 -6.74 -7.27
CA SER A 27 -1.72 -7.17 -8.29
C SER A 27 -2.37 -7.50 -9.64
N LYS A 28 -3.63 -7.94 -9.64
CA LYS A 28 -4.38 -8.24 -10.88
C LYS A 28 -4.77 -6.96 -11.60
N PHE A 29 -5.28 -5.97 -10.86
CA PHE A 29 -5.58 -4.64 -11.42
C PHE A 29 -4.32 -3.97 -11.98
N ALA A 30 -3.22 -4.15 -11.26
CA ALA A 30 -1.90 -3.67 -11.62
C ALA A 30 -1.39 -4.20 -12.97
N LEU A 31 -1.64 -5.47 -13.29
CA LEU A 31 -1.25 -6.07 -14.58
C LEU A 31 -1.97 -5.42 -15.76
N ASP A 32 -3.23 -5.04 -15.56
CA ASP A 32 -4.06 -4.38 -16.58
C ASP A 32 -3.81 -2.85 -16.65
N HIS A 33 -3.04 -2.30 -15.71
CA HIS A 33 -2.75 -0.87 -15.64
C HIS A 33 -1.53 -0.51 -16.49
N GLU A 34 -1.71 0.23 -17.57
CA GLU A 34 -0.62 0.64 -18.47
C GLU A 34 0.07 1.93 -18.00
N ILE A 35 1.31 2.13 -18.45
CA ILE A 35 2.02 3.40 -18.21
C ILE A 35 1.25 4.54 -18.89
N GLY A 36 1.04 5.62 -18.13
CA GLY A 36 0.34 6.81 -18.62
C GLY A 36 -1.17 6.73 -18.46
N MET A 37 -1.72 5.62 -17.94
CA MET A 37 -3.08 5.62 -17.41
C MET A 37 -3.16 6.50 -16.15
N PRO A 38 -4.33 7.13 -15.89
CA PRO A 38 -4.56 7.83 -14.62
C PRO A 38 -4.45 6.86 -13.45
N GLU A 39 -3.88 7.29 -12.34
CA GLU A 39 -3.77 6.46 -11.13
C GLU A 39 -5.13 5.91 -10.66
N GLU A 40 -5.12 4.67 -10.16
CA GLU A 40 -6.30 4.05 -9.57
C GLU A 40 -6.37 4.40 -8.10
N THR A 41 -7.47 4.99 -7.66
CA THR A 41 -7.65 5.40 -6.26
C THR A 41 -8.79 4.63 -5.61
N PHE A 42 -8.52 4.05 -4.45
CA PHE A 42 -9.52 3.44 -3.57
C PHE A 42 -9.62 4.25 -2.29
N ILE A 43 -10.83 4.53 -1.84
CA ILE A 43 -11.08 5.43 -0.70
C ILE A 43 -12.03 4.76 0.30
N TYR A 44 -11.70 4.89 1.58
CA TYR A 44 -12.61 4.68 2.69
C TYR A 44 -12.34 5.72 3.78
N SER A 45 -13.33 6.55 4.11
CA SER A 45 -13.17 7.63 5.09
C SER A 45 -11.94 8.52 4.75
N ASP A 46 -10.95 8.55 5.62
CA ASP A 46 -9.68 9.26 5.57
C ASP A 46 -8.53 8.38 5.04
N TYR A 47 -8.78 7.11 4.70
CA TYR A 47 -7.80 6.18 4.14
C TYR A 47 -7.89 6.13 2.61
N TYR A 48 -6.73 6.16 1.97
CA TYR A 48 -6.57 6.14 0.53
C TYR A 48 -5.53 5.09 0.14
N ILE A 49 -5.83 4.34 -0.91
CA ILE A 49 -4.89 3.48 -1.61
C ILE A 49 -4.81 3.98 -3.05
N VAL A 50 -3.63 4.42 -3.45
CA VAL A 50 -3.36 4.93 -4.79
C VAL A 50 -2.41 3.96 -5.48
N ILE A 51 -2.80 3.46 -6.66
CA ILE A 51 -2.01 2.54 -7.45
C ILE A 51 -1.62 3.24 -8.74
N ASN A 52 -0.33 3.28 -9.00
CA ASN A 52 0.21 3.88 -10.20
C ASN A 52 1.34 3.03 -10.77
N ARG A 53 1.39 2.91 -12.09
CA ARG A 53 2.50 2.25 -12.79
C ARG A 53 3.62 3.25 -13.04
N THR A 54 4.72 3.10 -12.31
CA THR A 54 5.84 4.04 -12.36
C THR A 54 6.81 3.73 -13.49
N THR A 55 6.95 2.45 -13.86
CA THR A 55 7.76 2.00 -15.00
C THR A 55 7.12 0.78 -15.68
N GLU A 56 7.76 0.26 -16.73
CA GLU A 56 7.30 -0.98 -17.39
C GLU A 56 7.31 -2.17 -16.44
N GLU A 57 8.17 -2.16 -15.42
CA GLU A 57 8.41 -3.29 -14.52
C GLU A 57 7.89 -3.06 -13.09
N ARG A 58 7.56 -1.81 -12.72
CA ARG A 58 7.23 -1.44 -11.33
C ARG A 58 5.90 -0.74 -11.18
N ILE A 59 5.24 -1.07 -10.07
CA ILE A 59 4.02 -0.42 -9.60
C ILE A 59 4.25 0.14 -8.21
N SER A 60 3.83 1.38 -8.03
CA SER A 60 3.74 2.05 -6.75
C SER A 60 2.34 1.86 -6.18
N VAL A 61 2.27 1.43 -4.93
CA VAL A 61 1.07 1.44 -4.11
C VAL A 61 1.32 2.41 -2.96
N SER A 62 0.67 3.57 -3.01
CA SER A 62 0.73 4.57 -1.95
C SER A 62 -0.47 4.42 -1.03
N LEU A 63 -0.19 4.22 0.24
CA LEU A 63 -1.13 4.05 1.33
C LEU A 63 -1.09 5.31 2.17
N ILE A 64 -2.24 5.98 2.32
CA ILE A 64 -2.31 7.30 2.93
C ILE A 64 -3.46 7.33 3.92
N GLN A 65 -3.20 7.85 5.12
CA GLN A 65 -4.22 8.26 6.07
C GLN A 65 -4.19 9.77 6.21
N GLN A 66 -5.28 10.42 5.83
CA GLN A 66 -5.42 11.87 5.89
C GLN A 66 -5.86 12.31 7.28
N LEU A 67 -4.89 12.62 8.14
CA LEU A 67 -5.16 13.16 9.47
C LEU A 67 -5.28 14.70 9.45
N PRO A 68 -5.92 15.30 10.48
CA PRO A 68 -6.02 16.75 10.61
C PRO A 68 -4.67 17.46 10.83
N SER A 69 -3.70 16.79 11.44
CA SER A 69 -2.37 17.35 11.74
C SER A 69 -1.43 17.22 10.55
N GLU A 70 -1.18 16.00 10.12
CA GLU A 70 -0.26 15.66 9.03
C GLU A 70 -0.64 14.27 8.50
N PRO A 71 -0.67 14.05 7.17
CA PRO A 71 -0.98 12.74 6.62
C PRO A 71 0.13 11.73 6.95
N VAL A 72 -0.27 10.50 7.26
CA VAL A 72 0.63 9.35 7.32
C VAL A 72 0.69 8.74 5.92
N MET A 73 1.89 8.44 5.44
CA MET A 73 2.07 7.85 4.11
C MET A 73 3.13 6.75 4.11
N VAL A 74 2.77 5.64 3.47
CA VAL A 74 3.68 4.54 3.11
C VAL A 74 3.58 4.34 1.60
N SER A 75 4.70 4.25 0.92
CA SER A 75 4.75 3.87 -0.50
C SER A 75 5.48 2.54 -0.66
N LEU A 76 4.82 1.61 -1.35
CA LEU A 76 5.30 0.27 -1.62
C LEU A 76 5.56 0.12 -3.11
N PHE A 77 6.78 -0.28 -3.49
CA PHE A 77 7.16 -0.45 -4.89
C PHE A 77 7.35 -1.92 -5.24
N TYR A 78 6.35 -2.50 -5.90
CA TYR A 78 6.32 -3.89 -6.33
C TYR A 78 6.90 -4.06 -7.74
N PHE A 79 7.45 -5.25 -8.00
CA PHE A 79 7.71 -5.72 -9.36
C PHE A 79 6.46 -6.38 -9.92
N ILE A 80 6.11 -6.03 -11.16
CA ILE A 80 4.90 -6.52 -11.83
C ILE A 80 4.96 -8.02 -12.08
N ASP A 81 6.10 -8.50 -12.56
CA ASP A 81 6.30 -9.92 -12.90
C ASP A 81 6.54 -10.81 -11.67
N TYR A 82 6.77 -10.19 -10.50
CA TYR A 82 7.07 -10.89 -9.25
C TYR A 82 6.27 -10.32 -8.08
N PRO A 83 4.92 -10.38 -8.11
CA PRO A 83 4.06 -9.76 -7.10
C PRO A 83 4.22 -10.39 -5.70
N GLN A 84 4.89 -11.54 -5.60
CA GLN A 84 5.21 -12.21 -4.34
C GLN A 84 6.45 -11.69 -3.63
N ILE A 85 7.32 -10.96 -4.33
CA ILE A 85 8.55 -10.42 -3.74
C ILE A 85 8.15 -9.24 -2.85
N PRO A 86 8.68 -9.15 -1.61
CA PRO A 86 8.46 -7.99 -0.74
C PRO A 86 8.80 -6.69 -1.47
N PRO A 87 7.96 -5.65 -1.34
CA PRO A 87 8.19 -4.39 -2.02
C PRO A 87 9.36 -3.66 -1.37
N GLU A 88 9.92 -2.70 -2.12
CA GLU A 88 10.69 -1.64 -1.50
C GLU A 88 9.73 -0.72 -0.72
N ILE A 89 10.10 -0.34 0.50
CA ILE A 89 9.25 0.40 1.43
C ILE A 89 9.83 1.81 1.61
N LEU A 90 9.02 2.82 1.31
CA LEU A 90 9.29 4.20 1.70
C LEU A 90 8.26 4.62 2.76
N HIS A 91 8.75 5.04 3.92
CA HIS A 91 7.93 5.44 5.06
C HIS A 91 8.49 6.71 5.71
N TRP A 92 7.67 7.37 6.52
CA TRP A 92 8.08 8.53 7.31
C TRP A 92 8.25 8.16 8.79
N ASN A 93 7.13 7.92 9.48
CA ASN A 93 7.09 7.46 10.87
C ASN A 93 6.70 5.98 10.93
N ILE A 94 7.54 5.14 11.52
CA ILE A 94 7.34 3.69 11.52
C ILE A 94 6.09 3.29 12.31
N SER A 95 5.88 3.81 13.52
CA SER A 95 4.76 3.40 14.36
C SER A 95 3.42 3.74 13.72
N GLU A 96 3.28 4.96 13.20
CA GLU A 96 2.07 5.39 12.49
C GLU A 96 1.86 4.61 11.18
N SER A 97 2.96 4.27 10.49
CA SER A 97 2.91 3.47 9.27
C SER A 97 2.40 2.04 9.54
N VAL A 98 2.82 1.42 10.64
CA VAL A 98 2.37 0.09 11.05
C VAL A 98 0.87 0.11 11.36
N GLU A 99 0.43 1.04 12.21
CA GLU A 99 -1.00 1.16 12.57
C GLU A 99 -1.87 1.39 11.33
N MET A 100 -1.46 2.30 10.44
CA MET A 100 -2.17 2.57 9.19
C MET A 100 -2.21 1.34 8.25
N LEU A 101 -1.10 0.59 8.14
CA LEU A 101 -1.03 -0.62 7.32
C LEU A 101 -2.00 -1.70 7.82
N ASP A 102 -2.04 -1.92 9.14
CA ASP A 102 -2.93 -2.88 9.77
C ASP A 102 -4.40 -2.48 9.53
N ASP A 103 -4.74 -1.21 9.77
CA ASP A 103 -6.08 -0.66 9.53
C ASP A 103 -6.50 -0.84 8.06
N ILE A 104 -5.67 -0.40 7.11
CA ILE A 104 -5.97 -0.53 5.67
C ILE A 104 -6.17 -2.00 5.29
N THR A 105 -5.33 -2.89 5.83
CA THR A 105 -5.42 -4.33 5.55
C THR A 105 -6.75 -4.89 6.02
N GLU A 106 -7.18 -4.59 7.25
CA GLU A 106 -8.46 -5.05 7.78
C GLU A 106 -9.63 -4.45 7.00
N LEU A 107 -9.66 -3.13 6.82
CA LEU A 107 -10.70 -2.41 6.08
C LEU A 107 -10.84 -2.91 4.63
N TRP A 108 -9.73 -3.26 3.98
CA TRP A 108 -9.76 -3.89 2.66
C TRP A 108 -10.38 -5.27 2.72
N THR A 109 -9.98 -6.12 3.68
CA THR A 109 -10.55 -7.47 3.80
C THR A 109 -12.04 -7.49 4.15
N GLU A 110 -12.54 -6.41 4.75
CA GLU A 110 -13.97 -6.16 4.98
C GLU A 110 -14.71 -5.60 3.75
N ASN A 111 -14.00 -5.33 2.64
CA ASN A 111 -14.50 -4.75 1.38
C ASN A 111 -15.12 -3.35 1.56
N LEU A 112 -14.55 -2.52 2.43
CA LEU A 112 -15.08 -1.19 2.72
C LEU A 112 -14.61 -0.09 1.75
N PHE A 113 -13.51 -0.33 1.02
CA PHE A 113 -12.97 0.61 0.05
C PHE A 113 -13.83 0.71 -1.21
N VAL A 114 -13.99 1.94 -1.71
CA VAL A 114 -14.66 2.22 -2.99
C VAL A 114 -13.65 2.76 -4.00
N ARG A 115 -13.64 2.19 -5.20
CA ARG A 115 -12.84 2.68 -6.33
C ARG A 115 -13.39 4.01 -6.84
N LYS A 116 -12.52 5.01 -7.02
CA LYS A 116 -12.83 6.34 -7.56
C LYS A 116 -12.23 6.48 -8.95
N TYR A 117 -13.04 7.00 -9.88
CA TYR A 117 -12.68 7.32 -11.28
C TYR A 117 -12.51 8.84 -11.46
#